data_AF-A0A261A0Q9-F1
#
_entry.id   AF-A0A261A0Q9-F1
#
_cell.length_a   1.000
_cell.length_b   1.000
_cell.length_c   1.000
_cell.angle_alpha   90.00
_cell.angle_beta   90.00
_cell.angle_gamma   90.00
#
_symmetry.space_group_name_H-M   'P 1'
#
loop_
_entity.id
_entity.type
_entity.pdbx_description
1 polymer ?
#
loop_
_entity_poly.entity_id
_entity_poly.type
_entity_poly.pdbx_seq_one_letter_code
_entity_poly.pdbx_strand_id
1 'polypeptide(L)'
;MTSKKMQVTRRYNKSRQQHLEAKREKADHSKKVKMFHEQRMQGLATVNQINNQVKEFNRQRLNTRQPYFDLHGMTPDGAVEYVRIIVDWMRGQKLAKVQIETGRGNGSPNKRPAIKIELLKRIHGWSECSLVPEDNNDGVLVLTVC
;
A
#
# COMPACT_ATOMS: atom_id res chain seq x y z
N MET A 1 -26.45 16.28 33.06
CA MET A 1 -25.92 14.98 32.62
C MET A 1 -25.76 14.86 31.08
N THR A 2 -25.67 15.96 30.34
CA THR A 2 -25.85 16.01 28.87
C THR A 2 -24.54 16.04 28.06
N SER A 3 -23.39 16.21 28.73
CA SER A 3 -22.10 16.50 28.09
C SER A 3 -21.41 15.27 27.45
N LYS A 4 -21.47 14.09 28.10
CA LYS A 4 -20.77 12.88 27.61
C LYS A 4 -21.39 12.30 26.32
N LYS A 5 -22.72 12.23 26.21
CA LYS A 5 -23.40 11.70 25.00
C LYS A 5 -23.09 12.55 23.77
N MET A 6 -23.07 13.88 23.91
CA MET A 6 -22.81 14.79 22.80
C MET A 6 -21.35 14.71 22.31
N GLN A 7 -20.39 14.49 23.20
CA GLN A 7 -18.99 14.27 22.85
C GLN A 7 -18.75 12.93 22.13
N VAL A 8 -19.45 11.86 22.55
CA VAL A 8 -19.36 10.54 21.90
C VAL A 8 -19.91 10.60 20.48
N THR A 9 -21.08 11.21 20.26
CA THR A 9 -21.67 11.36 18.92
C THR A 9 -20.77 12.18 17.98
N ARG A 10 -20.15 13.27 18.48
CA ARG A 10 -19.20 14.07 17.69
C ARG A 10 -17.95 13.27 17.30
N ARG A 11 -17.37 12.48 18.21
CA ARG A 11 -16.23 11.61 17.90
C ARG A 11 -16.59 10.54 16.88
N TYR A 12 -17.75 9.92 17.02
CA TYR A 12 -18.25 8.93 16.07
C TYR A 12 -18.42 9.52 14.67
N ASN A 13 -19.07 10.68 14.54
CA ASN A 13 -19.27 11.34 13.26
C ASN A 13 -17.95 11.77 12.61
N LYS A 14 -17.00 12.30 13.39
CA LYS A 14 -15.67 12.67 12.88
C LYS A 14 -14.91 11.44 12.36
N SER A 15 -14.89 10.35 13.12
CA SER A 15 -14.23 9.10 12.71
C SER A 15 -14.87 8.52 11.43
N ARG A 16 -16.21 8.57 11.33
CA ARG A 16 -16.94 8.15 10.14
C ARG A 16 -16.60 8.99 8.91
N GLN A 17 -16.53 10.32 9.05
CA GLN A 17 -16.14 11.22 7.94
C GLN A 17 -14.73 10.90 7.44
N GLN A 18 -13.76 10.78 8.35
CA GLN A 18 -12.38 10.41 8.01
C GLN A 18 -12.31 9.05 7.28
N HIS A 19 -13.10 8.06 7.73
CA HIS A 19 -13.17 6.77 7.05
C HIS A 19 -13.73 6.88 5.62
N LEU A 20 -14.77 7.68 5.43
CA LEU A 20 -15.37 7.90 4.10
C LEU A 20 -14.42 8.65 3.16
N GLU A 21 -13.69 9.64 3.66
CA GLU A 21 -12.66 10.36 2.90
C GLU A 21 -11.53 9.43 2.46
N ALA A 22 -10.96 8.66 3.38
CA ALA A 22 -9.92 7.67 3.05
C ALA A 22 -10.40 6.63 2.02
N LYS A 23 -11.68 6.23 2.08
CA LYS A 23 -12.27 5.32 1.10
C LYS A 23 -12.39 5.97 -0.29
N ARG A 24 -12.76 7.26 -0.35
CA ARG A 24 -12.82 8.03 -1.61
C ARG A 24 -11.44 8.22 -2.22
N GLU A 25 -10.46 8.66 -1.41
CA GLU A 25 -9.07 8.81 -1.84
C GLU A 25 -8.51 7.51 -2.41
N LYS A 26 -8.74 6.38 -1.74
CA LYS A 26 -8.32 5.06 -2.24
C LYS A 26 -9.02 4.69 -3.56
N ALA A 27 -10.30 4.99 -3.70
CA ALA A 27 -11.03 4.73 -4.93
C ALA A 27 -10.51 5.59 -6.11
N ASP A 28 -10.23 6.87 -5.87
CA ASP A 28 -9.70 7.77 -6.89
C ASP A 28 -8.26 7.44 -7.26
N HIS A 29 -7.44 7.06 -6.28
CA HIS A 29 -6.11 6.51 -6.51
C HIS A 29 -6.17 5.27 -7.41
N SER A 30 -7.03 4.30 -7.07
CA SER A 30 -7.19 3.07 -7.84
C SER A 30 -7.64 3.33 -9.28
N LYS A 31 -8.58 4.26 -9.50
CA LYS A 31 -9.00 4.68 -10.85
C LYS A 31 -7.83 5.27 -11.64
N LYS A 32 -7.02 6.13 -11.02
CA LYS A 32 -5.90 6.79 -11.68
C LYS A 32 -4.80 5.79 -12.07
N VAL A 33 -4.50 4.83 -11.20
CA VAL A 33 -3.56 3.74 -11.51
C VAL A 33 -4.09 2.88 -12.65
N LYS A 34 -5.39 2.53 -12.64
CA LYS A 34 -6.02 1.78 -13.74
C LYS A 34 -5.92 2.53 -15.07
N MET A 35 -6.20 3.83 -15.07
CA MET A 35 -6.07 4.68 -16.26
C MET A 35 -4.64 4.65 -16.81
N PHE A 36 -3.60 4.70 -15.96
CA PHE A 36 -2.22 4.59 -16.43
C PHE A 36 -1.89 3.21 -17.01
N HIS A 37 -2.48 2.12 -16.48
CA HIS A 37 -2.35 0.80 -17.11
C HIS A 37 -3.00 0.75 -18.50
N GLU A 38 -4.20 1.33 -18.64
CA GLU A 38 -4.89 1.40 -19.94
C GLU A 38 -4.10 2.24 -20.95
N GLN A 39 -3.61 3.41 -20.54
CA GLN A 39 -2.74 4.27 -21.36
C GLN A 39 -1.44 3.56 -21.73
N ARG A 40 -0.85 2.78 -20.81
CA ARG A 40 0.35 1.99 -21.12
C ARG A 40 0.10 0.97 -22.21
N MET A 41 -1.05 0.28 -22.20
CA MET A 41 -1.41 -0.66 -23.26
C MET A 41 -1.52 0.01 -24.64
N GLN A 42 -1.80 1.32 -24.66
CA GLN A 42 -1.86 2.15 -25.86
C GLN A 42 -0.52 2.84 -26.20
N GLY A 43 0.55 2.59 -25.42
CA GLY A 43 1.85 3.26 -25.58
C GLY A 43 1.89 4.72 -25.09
N LEU A 44 0.86 5.19 -24.39
CA LEU A 44 0.69 6.57 -23.93
C LEU A 44 1.21 6.82 -22.50
N ALA A 45 1.52 5.75 -21.76
CA ALA A 45 2.09 5.83 -20.43
C ALA A 45 3.20 4.80 -20.21
N THR A 46 4.13 5.13 -19.34
CA THR A 46 5.30 4.33 -18.97
C THR A 46 5.06 3.55 -17.67
N VAL A 47 5.85 2.49 -17.47
CA VAL A 47 5.98 1.78 -16.17
C VAL A 47 6.25 2.77 -15.03
N ASN A 48 7.10 3.76 -15.27
CA ASN A 48 7.51 4.73 -14.27
C ASN A 48 6.35 5.63 -13.82
N GLN A 49 5.47 6.04 -14.73
CA GLN A 49 4.28 6.82 -14.37
C GLN A 49 3.35 6.03 -13.44
N ILE A 50 3.14 4.74 -13.70
CA ILE A 50 2.34 3.85 -12.83
C ILE A 50 2.99 3.77 -11.44
N ASN A 51 4.27 3.39 -11.38
CA ASN A 51 4.97 3.20 -10.11
C ASN A 51 5.07 4.52 -9.31
N ASN A 52 5.34 5.65 -9.97
CA ASN A 52 5.44 6.95 -9.31
C ASN A 52 4.08 7.44 -8.77
N GLN A 53 2.97 7.14 -9.45
CA GLN A 53 1.64 7.45 -8.94
C GLN A 53 1.33 6.73 -7.63
N VAL A 54 1.79 5.49 -7.48
CA VAL A 54 1.66 4.72 -6.23
C VAL A 54 2.61 5.26 -5.14
N LYS A 55 3.86 5.56 -5.48
CA LYS A 55 4.82 6.18 -4.55
C LYS A 55 4.30 7.52 -4.00
N GLU A 56 3.74 8.37 -4.85
CA GLU A 56 3.19 9.67 -4.44
C GLU A 56 1.98 9.52 -3.51
N PHE A 57 1.09 8.55 -3.79
CA PHE A 57 -0.03 8.23 -2.90
C PHE A 57 0.45 7.82 -1.50
N ASN A 58 1.52 7.03 -1.43
CA ASN A 58 2.10 6.59 -0.16
C ASN A 58 2.90 7.67 0.57
N ARG A 59 3.38 8.72 -0.11
CA ARG A 59 4.19 9.78 0.50
C ARG A 59 3.48 10.44 1.68
N GLN A 60 2.16 10.58 1.61
CA GLN A 60 1.33 11.15 2.67
C GLN A 60 1.26 10.26 3.92
N ARG A 61 1.59 8.96 3.81
CA ARG A 61 1.51 7.98 4.89
C ARG A 61 2.80 7.81 5.69
N LEU A 62 3.91 8.37 5.22
CA LEU A 62 5.22 8.28 5.87
C LEU A 62 5.23 8.83 7.30
N ASN A 63 4.39 9.83 7.59
CA ASN A 63 4.37 10.48 8.91
C ASN A 63 3.29 9.92 9.86
N THR A 64 2.72 8.75 9.55
CA THR A 64 1.67 8.14 10.39
C THR A 64 2.27 7.28 11.49
N ARG A 65 1.58 7.20 12.63
CA ARG A 65 2.02 6.40 13.80
C ARG A 65 2.15 4.90 13.49
N GLN A 66 1.37 4.41 12.51
CA GLN A 66 1.42 3.04 12.02
C GLN A 66 1.49 3.10 10.49
N PRO A 67 2.70 3.16 9.92
CA PRO A 67 2.90 3.26 8.49
C PRO A 67 2.33 2.05 7.75
N TYR A 68 1.55 2.35 6.72
CA TYR A 68 0.92 1.38 5.83
C TYR A 68 1.16 1.82 4.40
N PHE A 69 1.72 0.95 3.57
CA PHE A 69 2.04 1.25 2.18
C PHE A 69 1.14 0.46 1.23
N ASP A 70 0.41 1.16 0.36
CA ASP A 70 -0.40 0.53 -0.68
C ASP A 70 0.45 0.38 -1.94
N LEU A 71 0.85 -0.86 -2.29
CA LEU A 71 1.61 -1.16 -3.51
C LEU A 71 0.69 -1.66 -4.64
N HIS A 72 -0.63 -1.67 -4.42
CA HIS A 72 -1.57 -2.24 -5.37
C HIS A 72 -1.54 -1.46 -6.69
N GLY A 73 -1.34 -2.21 -7.78
CA GLY A 73 -1.31 -1.67 -9.13
C GLY A 73 0.07 -1.18 -9.57
N MET A 74 1.11 -1.33 -8.74
CA MET A 74 2.49 -1.24 -9.23
C MET A 74 2.82 -2.40 -10.17
N THR A 75 3.89 -2.22 -10.95
CA THR A 75 4.53 -3.36 -11.60
C THR A 75 5.28 -4.23 -10.58
N PRO A 76 5.44 -5.55 -10.82
CA PRO A 76 6.19 -6.41 -9.90
C PRO A 76 7.63 -5.92 -9.62
N ASP A 77 8.38 -5.54 -10.67
CA ASP A 77 9.74 -5.00 -10.51
C ASP A 77 9.74 -3.68 -9.73
N GLY A 78 8.82 -2.77 -10.07
CA GLY A 78 8.68 -1.50 -9.36
C GLY A 78 8.30 -1.66 -7.88
N ALA A 79 7.52 -2.68 -7.55
CA ALA A 79 7.18 -3.01 -6.16
C ALA A 79 8.41 -3.52 -5.39
N VAL A 80 9.24 -4.38 -5.98
CA VAL A 80 10.49 -4.86 -5.36
C VAL A 80 11.44 -3.70 -5.10
N GLU A 81 11.65 -2.82 -6.09
CA GLU A 81 12.47 -1.62 -5.93
C GLU A 81 11.92 -0.71 -4.82
N TYR A 82 10.60 -0.52 -4.78
CA TYR A 82 10.01 0.34 -3.77
C TYR A 82 10.09 -0.25 -2.36
N VAL A 83 10.01 -1.57 -2.21
CA VAL A 83 10.25 -2.20 -0.90
C VAL A 83 11.68 -1.97 -0.42
N ARG A 84 12.70 -1.91 -1.30
CA ARG A 84 14.07 -1.51 -0.89
C ARG A 84 14.08 -0.11 -0.29
N ILE A 85 13.42 0.84 -0.96
CA ILE A 85 13.30 2.22 -0.47
C ILE A 85 12.56 2.27 0.88
N ILE A 86 11.51 1.46 1.06
CA ILE A 86 10.78 1.35 2.33
C ILE A 86 11.69 0.80 3.44
N VAL A 87 12.50 -0.23 3.17
CA VAL A 87 13.47 -0.80 4.13
C VAL A 87 14.49 0.25 4.56
N ASP A 88 15.08 0.99 3.63
CA ASP A 88 16.05 2.05 3.96
C ASP A 88 15.41 3.18 4.78
N TRP A 89 14.18 3.56 4.43
CA TRP A 89 13.39 4.51 5.22
C TRP A 89 13.08 3.98 6.62
N MET A 90 12.66 2.71 6.76
CA MET A 90 12.39 2.07 8.06
C MET A 90 13.62 2.11 8.97
N ARG A 91 14.82 1.85 8.43
CA ARG A 91 16.08 1.95 9.17
C ARG A 91 16.32 3.37 9.69
N GLY A 92 16.13 4.38 8.82
CA GLY A 92 16.24 5.78 9.22
C GLY A 92 15.24 6.19 10.31
N GLN A 93 14.03 5.61 10.30
CA GLN A 93 12.98 5.86 11.29
C GLN A 93 13.03 4.93 12.52
N LYS A 94 13.98 3.98 12.57
CA LYS A 94 14.07 2.94 13.61
C LYS A 94 12.78 2.13 13.76
N LEU A 95 12.13 1.83 12.64
CA LEU A 95 10.92 1.00 12.59
C LEU A 95 11.29 -0.45 12.30
N ALA A 96 10.87 -1.36 13.18
CA ALA A 96 11.12 -2.79 12.99
C ALA A 96 10.13 -3.44 12.00
N LYS A 97 8.89 -2.94 11.93
CA LYS A 97 7.80 -3.59 11.18
C LYS A 97 6.85 -2.58 10.55
N VAL A 98 6.41 -2.86 9.33
CA VAL A 98 5.33 -2.14 8.63
C VAL A 98 4.44 -3.11 7.84
N GLN A 99 3.24 -2.66 7.47
CA GLN A 99 2.34 -3.39 6.58
C GLN A 99 2.43 -2.85 5.15
N ILE A 100 2.38 -3.76 4.18
CA ILE A 100 2.32 -3.43 2.75
C ILE A 100 1.13 -4.13 2.07
N GLU A 101 0.28 -3.39 1.37
CA GLU A 101 -0.82 -3.94 0.58
C GLU A 101 -0.33 -4.28 -0.82
N THR A 102 -0.38 -5.56 -1.19
CA THR A 102 -0.03 -6.01 -2.54
C THR A 102 -1.27 -6.19 -3.43
N GLY A 103 -2.46 -6.09 -2.83
CA GLY A 103 -3.72 -6.50 -3.42
C GLY A 103 -3.87 -8.02 -3.42
N ARG A 104 -5.10 -8.48 -3.69
CA ARG A 104 -5.49 -9.91 -3.68
C ARG A 104 -5.39 -10.59 -5.05
N GLY A 105 -5.05 -9.84 -6.11
CA GLY A 105 -5.03 -10.36 -7.48
C GLY A 105 -6.39 -10.45 -8.16
N ASN A 106 -7.51 -10.15 -7.51
CA ASN A 106 -8.85 -10.29 -8.11
C ASN A 106 -9.06 -9.49 -9.42
N GLY A 107 -8.32 -8.41 -9.62
CA GLY A 107 -8.39 -7.55 -10.81
C GLY A 107 -7.26 -7.76 -11.82
N SER A 108 -6.36 -8.71 -11.60
CA SER A 108 -5.26 -8.99 -12.54
C SER A 108 -5.63 -10.10 -13.54
N PRO A 109 -4.92 -10.20 -14.68
CA PRO A 109 -5.08 -11.33 -15.59
C PRO A 109 -4.92 -12.66 -14.84
N ASN A 110 -5.86 -13.59 -15.06
CA ASN A 110 -5.93 -14.90 -14.39
C ASN A 110 -6.05 -14.85 -12.85
N LYS A 111 -6.49 -13.73 -12.28
CA LYS A 111 -6.62 -13.52 -10.82
C LYS A 111 -5.31 -13.73 -10.05
N ARG A 112 -4.16 -13.52 -10.70
CA ARG A 112 -2.84 -13.81 -10.13
C ARG A 112 -2.30 -12.62 -9.31
N PRO A 113 -1.98 -12.79 -8.01
CA PRO A 113 -1.39 -11.73 -7.20
C PRO A 113 0.10 -11.54 -7.52
N ALA A 114 0.40 -11.01 -8.72
CA ALA A 114 1.75 -10.97 -9.28
C ALA A 114 2.76 -10.24 -8.38
N ILE A 115 2.35 -9.12 -7.76
CA ILE A 115 3.20 -8.34 -6.84
C ILE A 115 3.61 -9.19 -5.63
N LYS A 116 2.62 -9.84 -4.97
CA LYS A 116 2.88 -10.70 -3.80
C LYS A 116 3.86 -11.82 -4.13
N ILE A 117 3.62 -12.51 -5.25
CA ILE A 117 4.48 -13.61 -5.69
C ILE A 117 5.91 -13.13 -5.92
N GLU A 118 6.08 -12.01 -6.62
CA GLU A 118 7.41 -11.51 -6.95
C GLU A 118 8.16 -11.01 -5.71
N LEU A 119 7.46 -10.35 -4.79
CA LEU A 119 8.04 -9.91 -3.52
C LEU A 119 8.51 -11.10 -2.69
N LEU A 120 7.63 -12.10 -2.46
CA LEU A 120 8.00 -13.28 -1.67
C LEU A 120 9.16 -14.06 -2.32
N LYS A 121 9.19 -14.14 -3.66
CA LYS A 121 10.28 -14.80 -4.38
C LYS A 121 11.62 -14.07 -4.24
N ARG A 122 11.65 -12.75 -4.45
CA ARG A 122 12.92 -11.99 -4.51
C ARG A 122 13.44 -11.55 -3.15
N ILE A 123 12.56 -11.34 -2.18
CA ILE A 123 12.95 -10.84 -0.86
C ILE A 123 13.32 -11.97 0.09
N HIS A 124 12.90 -13.22 -0.17
CA HIS A 124 13.35 -14.36 0.62
C HIS A 124 14.88 -14.52 0.69
N GLY A 125 15.60 -13.99 -0.30
CA GLY A 125 17.08 -13.98 -0.31
C GLY A 125 17.73 -12.78 0.38
N TRP A 126 16.96 -11.84 0.95
CA TRP A 126 17.51 -10.68 1.63
C TRP A 126 17.79 -11.06 3.09
N SER A 127 19.05 -11.03 3.51
CA SER A 127 19.46 -11.41 4.86
C SER A 127 18.97 -10.44 5.95
N GLU A 128 18.56 -9.24 5.57
CA GLU A 128 18.30 -8.13 6.49
C GLU A 128 16.81 -7.79 6.64
N CYS A 129 15.92 -8.50 5.95
CA CYS A 129 14.48 -8.32 6.13
C CYS A 129 13.70 -9.59 5.80
N SER A 130 12.43 -9.60 6.20
CA SER A 130 11.50 -10.68 5.87
C SER A 130 10.14 -10.12 5.45
N LEU A 131 9.47 -10.86 4.58
CA LEU A 131 8.08 -10.62 4.19
C LEU A 131 7.26 -11.85 4.47
N VAL A 132 6.19 -11.68 5.24
CA VAL A 132 5.23 -12.75 5.54
C VAL A 132 3.80 -12.26 5.27
N PRO A 133 2.90 -13.11 4.76
CA PRO A 133 1.49 -12.76 4.68
C PRO A 133 0.91 -12.40 6.04
N GLU A 134 0.02 -11.40 6.07
CA GLU A 134 -0.76 -11.11 7.27
C GLU A 134 -1.86 -12.16 7.47
N ASP A 135 -2.01 -12.62 8.71
CA ASP A 135 -3.07 -13.55 9.10
C ASP A 135 -4.44 -12.99 8.73
N ASN A 136 -5.25 -13.80 8.05
CA ASN A 136 -6.60 -13.46 7.59
C ASN A 136 -6.70 -12.32 6.56
N ASN A 137 -5.57 -11.83 6.01
CA ASN A 137 -5.59 -10.81 4.97
C ASN A 137 -4.55 -11.08 3.88
N ASP A 138 -4.95 -11.94 2.94
CA ASP A 138 -4.04 -12.47 1.92
C ASP A 138 -3.53 -11.43 0.90
N GLY A 139 -4.07 -10.21 0.94
CA GLY A 139 -3.62 -9.06 0.14
C GLY A 139 -2.64 -8.13 0.85
N VAL A 140 -2.25 -8.43 2.09
CA VAL A 140 -1.30 -7.65 2.89
C VAL A 140 -0.13 -8.55 3.28
N LEU A 141 1.07 -7.99 3.19
CA LEU A 141 2.29 -8.57 3.74
C LEU A 141 2.78 -7.71 4.90
N VAL A 142 3.38 -8.36 5.88
CA VAL A 142 4.15 -7.76 6.95
C VAL A 142 5.62 -7.75 6.54
N LEU A 143 6.20 -6.56 6.46
CA LEU A 143 7.62 -6.35 6.25
C LEU A 143 8.29 -6.11 7.60
N THR A 144 9.31 -6.92 7.91
CA THR A 144 10.14 -6.79 9.10
C THR A 144 11.58 -6.55 8.69
N VAL A 145 12.23 -5.54 9.27
CA VAL A 145 13.69 -5.31 9.13
C VAL A 145 14.38 -5.92 10.36
N CYS A 146 15.44 -6.67 10.11
CA CYS A 146 16.22 -7.37 11.13
C CYS A 146 17.41 -6.54 11.60
#